data_AF-A0A349HTQ9-F1
#
_entry.id   AF-A0A349HTQ9-F1
#
_cell.length_a   1.000
_cell.length_b   1.000
_cell.length_c   1.000
_cell.angle_alpha   90.00
_cell.angle_beta   90.00
_cell.angle_gamma   90.00
#
_symmetry.space_group_name_H-M   'P 1'
#
loop_
_entity.id
_entity.type
_entity.pdbx_description
1 polymer ?
#
loop_
_entity_poly.entity_id
_entity_poly.type
_entity_poly.pdbx_seq_one_letter_code
_entity_poly.pdbx_strand_id
1 'polypeptide(L)'
;MAKKIIGYGNFFCWNCGNRIEKRKKTCPNCGSIYSGDGKYGNVQALGAGGIGWSNNVNHYSLKKYFKNDRKYSFIWLIGISIIVPAIMLLSGEIDFDSEGIMVIGGILAVFWGTGLLFIFKKGANEPDWDGIVKDKKVFQKTRRKKDSEGKAYTEEYKEFIVYIRKQNNDIFELKDEDSARYDYFNIGDYLHYHGVKYLNYFEKYDKSLDTIIFCASCRNICDIRDNYCERCGCILLN
;
A
#
# COMPACT_ATOMS: atom_id res chain seq x y z
N MET A 1 -24.58 19.67 -1.80
CA MET A 1 -24.33 18.71 -0.69
C MET A 1 -22.83 18.57 -0.47
N ALA A 2 -22.31 19.21 0.57
CA ALA A 2 -20.89 19.18 0.89
C ALA A 2 -20.49 17.76 1.31
N LYS A 3 -19.67 17.07 0.51
CA LYS A 3 -18.97 15.86 0.95
C LYS A 3 -18.10 16.28 2.13
N LYS A 4 -18.48 15.88 3.34
CA LYS A 4 -17.67 16.06 4.55
C LYS A 4 -16.38 15.25 4.36
N ILE A 5 -15.35 15.92 3.84
CA ILE A 5 -14.00 15.42 3.78
C ILE A 5 -13.42 15.54 5.19
N ILE A 6 -12.57 14.58 5.55
CA ILE A 6 -11.77 14.47 6.77
C ILE A 6 -12.46 13.72 7.92
N GLY A 7 -12.09 12.45 8.04
CA GLY A 7 -11.69 11.88 9.33
C GLY A 7 -11.39 10.39 9.19
N TYR A 8 -10.46 9.94 10.02
CA TYR A 8 -9.97 8.57 10.13
C TYR A 8 -11.11 7.59 10.50
N GLY A 9 -11.17 6.44 9.83
CA GLY A 9 -12.16 5.36 10.03
C GLY A 9 -12.31 4.46 8.80
N ASN A 10 -13.08 3.37 8.92
CA ASN A 10 -13.41 2.48 7.80
C ASN A 10 -14.24 3.24 6.75
N PHE A 11 -13.67 3.43 5.56
CA PHE A 11 -14.26 4.24 4.50
C PHE A 11 -15.11 3.42 3.54
N PHE A 12 -14.88 2.12 3.49
CA PHE A 12 -15.50 1.20 2.54
C PHE A 12 -16.11 0.01 3.27
N CYS A 13 -17.19 -0.52 2.71
CA CYS A 13 -17.85 -1.71 3.19
C CYS A 13 -16.96 -2.93 2.99
N TRP A 14 -16.71 -3.69 4.05
CA TRP A 14 -15.98 -4.95 3.98
C TRP A 14 -16.65 -5.98 3.06
N ASN A 15 -17.98 -5.91 2.87
CA ASN A 15 -18.71 -6.91 2.07
C ASN A 15 -18.85 -6.55 0.59
N CYS A 16 -19.13 -5.27 0.26
CA CYS A 16 -19.40 -4.86 -1.14
C CYS A 16 -18.45 -3.80 -1.70
N GLY A 17 -17.49 -3.31 -0.92
CA GLY A 17 -16.49 -2.33 -1.37
C GLY A 17 -17.03 -0.92 -1.64
N ASN A 18 -18.32 -0.65 -1.42
CA ASN A 18 -18.87 0.69 -1.55
C ASN A 18 -18.51 1.59 -0.38
N ARG A 19 -18.41 2.90 -0.65
CA ARG A 19 -18.12 3.88 0.41
C ARG A 19 -19.25 3.91 1.43
N ILE A 20 -18.87 3.94 2.71
CA ILE A 20 -19.82 4.09 3.80
C ILE A 20 -19.64 5.46 4.45
N GLU A 21 -20.77 6.09 4.78
CA GLU A 21 -20.77 7.32 5.59
C GLU A 21 -20.35 7.03 7.04
N LYS A 22 -19.64 7.97 7.67
CA LYS A 22 -19.22 7.79 9.06
C LYS A 22 -20.42 7.50 9.98
N ARG A 23 -20.22 6.58 10.94
CA ARG A 23 -21.15 6.22 12.02
C ARG A 23 -22.44 5.50 11.60
N LYS A 24 -22.62 5.10 10.35
CA LYS A 24 -23.67 4.13 10.01
C LYS A 24 -23.34 2.80 10.72
N LYS A 25 -24.31 1.89 10.87
CA LYS A 25 -24.04 0.51 11.34
C LYS A 25 -24.21 -0.51 10.23
N THR A 26 -25.03 -0.14 9.25
CA THR A 26 -25.40 -0.99 8.12
C THR A 26 -25.02 -0.30 6.82
N CYS A 27 -24.49 -1.08 5.87
CA CYS A 27 -24.19 -0.59 4.54
C CYS A 27 -25.50 -0.31 3.77
N PRO A 28 -25.73 0.91 3.25
CA PRO A 28 -26.95 1.22 2.50
C PRO A 28 -27.04 0.50 1.14
N ASN A 29 -25.92 -0.02 0.63
CA ASN A 29 -25.87 -0.65 -0.69
C ASN A 29 -26.10 -2.18 -0.64
N CYS A 30 -25.55 -2.87 0.35
CA CYS A 30 -25.66 -4.33 0.44
C CYS A 30 -26.32 -4.84 1.73
N GLY A 31 -26.70 -3.95 2.65
CA GLY A 31 -27.37 -4.33 3.89
C GLY A 31 -26.48 -4.99 4.95
N SER A 32 -25.16 -5.17 4.71
CA SER A 32 -24.29 -5.79 5.70
C SER A 32 -24.07 -4.90 6.92
N ILE A 33 -24.01 -5.51 8.10
CA ILE A 33 -23.56 -4.84 9.33
C ILE A 33 -22.05 -4.64 9.20
N TYR A 34 -21.60 -3.39 9.19
CA TYR A 34 -20.18 -3.09 8.93
C TYR A 34 -19.41 -2.67 10.18
N SER A 35 -20.09 -2.36 11.28
CA SER A 35 -19.45 -1.95 12.53
C SER A 35 -20.20 -2.45 13.76
N GLY A 36 -19.47 -2.60 14.86
CA GLY A 36 -19.97 -3.15 16.13
C GLY A 36 -19.92 -4.68 16.20
N ASP A 37 -20.41 -5.21 17.32
CA ASP A 37 -20.26 -6.62 17.70
C ASP A 37 -20.91 -7.61 16.71
N GLY A 38 -21.89 -7.14 15.93
CA GLY A 38 -22.57 -7.93 14.91
C GLY A 38 -21.89 -7.97 13.53
N LYS A 39 -20.70 -7.36 13.34
CA LYS A 39 -20.04 -7.24 12.01
C LYS A 39 -19.93 -8.58 11.28
N TYR A 40 -19.60 -9.64 12.01
CA TYR A 40 -19.38 -10.98 11.46
C TYR A 40 -20.41 -12.02 11.94
N GLY A 41 -21.41 -11.59 12.71
CA GLY A 41 -22.32 -12.51 13.41
C GLY A 41 -21.55 -13.57 14.21
N ASN A 42 -21.88 -14.84 13.98
CA ASN A 42 -21.25 -15.98 14.64
C ASN A 42 -20.13 -16.65 13.81
N VAL A 43 -19.72 -16.02 12.71
CA VAL A 43 -18.68 -16.59 11.83
C VAL A 43 -17.31 -16.37 12.45
N GLN A 44 -16.56 -17.45 12.68
CA GLN A 44 -15.18 -17.35 13.19
C GLN A 44 -14.22 -16.91 12.08
N ALA A 45 -13.16 -16.18 12.44
CA ALA A 45 -12.13 -15.78 11.48
C ALA A 45 -11.27 -16.98 11.05
N LEU A 46 -10.88 -17.83 12.00
CA LEU A 46 -10.13 -19.05 11.70
C LEU A 46 -10.98 -19.98 10.82
N GLY A 47 -10.40 -20.48 9.73
CA GLY A 47 -11.10 -21.33 8.76
C GLY A 47 -11.90 -20.58 7.71
N ALA A 48 -11.99 -19.25 7.76
CA ALA A 48 -12.72 -18.46 6.76
C ALA A 48 -11.90 -18.16 5.49
N GLY A 49 -10.58 -18.33 5.53
CA GLY A 49 -9.72 -18.22 4.35
C GLY A 49 -9.82 -19.46 3.44
N GLY A 50 -9.67 -19.26 2.14
CA GLY A 50 -9.70 -20.34 1.16
C GLY A 50 -8.37 -21.10 1.02
N ILE A 51 -8.45 -22.25 0.35
CA ILE A 51 -7.27 -22.96 -0.19
C ILE A 51 -7.30 -22.78 -1.70
N GLY A 52 -6.19 -22.30 -2.26
CA GLY A 52 -6.05 -22.01 -3.68
C GLY A 52 -5.70 -20.55 -3.95
N TRP A 53 -5.40 -20.27 -5.23
CA TRP A 53 -5.23 -18.91 -5.72
C TRP A 53 -6.58 -18.21 -5.87
N SER A 54 -6.61 -16.94 -5.53
CA SER A 54 -7.81 -16.12 -5.62
C SER A 54 -8.15 -15.79 -7.07
N ASN A 55 -9.41 -15.95 -7.46
CA ASN A 55 -9.90 -15.54 -8.79
C ASN A 55 -10.02 -14.01 -8.93
N ASN A 56 -9.72 -13.26 -7.88
CA ASN A 56 -9.93 -11.81 -7.79
C ASN A 56 -8.77 -10.96 -8.33
N VAL A 57 -7.69 -11.57 -8.82
CA VAL A 57 -6.48 -10.88 -9.30
C VAL A 57 -6.72 -9.87 -10.43
N ASN A 58 -7.77 -10.09 -11.23
CA ASN A 58 -8.15 -9.23 -12.35
C ASN A 58 -9.31 -8.27 -12.04
N HIS A 59 -9.77 -8.22 -10.78
CA HIS A 59 -10.91 -7.43 -10.39
C HIS A 59 -10.70 -5.93 -10.65
N TYR A 60 -11.75 -5.25 -11.13
CA TYR A 60 -11.67 -3.85 -11.59
C TYR A 60 -11.22 -2.88 -10.49
N SER A 61 -11.49 -3.18 -9.22
CA SER A 61 -11.14 -2.32 -8.09
C SER A 61 -9.62 -2.11 -7.95
N LEU A 62 -8.82 -3.16 -8.22
CA LEU A 62 -7.36 -3.12 -8.12
C LEU A 62 -6.79 -2.17 -9.19
N LYS A 63 -7.23 -2.35 -10.45
CA LYS A 63 -6.87 -1.48 -11.57
C LYS A 63 -7.31 -0.04 -11.34
N LYS A 64 -8.52 0.17 -10.80
CA LYS A 64 -9.07 1.49 -10.48
C LYS A 64 -8.25 2.19 -9.40
N TYR A 65 -7.86 1.49 -8.34
CA TYR A 65 -7.02 2.03 -7.28
C TYR A 65 -5.67 2.49 -7.82
N PHE A 66 -4.99 1.64 -8.58
CA PHE A 66 -3.71 1.98 -9.20
C PHE A 66 -3.81 3.20 -10.13
N LYS A 67 -4.85 3.25 -10.99
CA LYS A 67 -5.09 4.40 -11.88
C LYS A 67 -5.33 5.70 -11.09
N ASN A 68 -6.08 5.61 -9.99
CA ASN A 68 -6.33 6.75 -9.13
C ASN A 68 -5.08 7.22 -8.40
N ASP A 69 -4.27 6.31 -7.84
CA ASP A 69 -2.99 6.63 -7.19
C ASP A 69 -2.07 7.39 -8.14
N ARG A 70 -1.96 6.92 -9.39
CA ARG A 70 -1.20 7.62 -10.43
C ARG A 70 -1.77 9.01 -10.72
N LYS A 71 -3.11 9.12 -10.88
CA LYS A 71 -3.78 10.40 -11.13
C LYS A 71 -3.55 11.41 -10.00
N TYR A 72 -3.68 10.99 -8.74
CA TYR A 72 -3.46 11.87 -7.60
C TYR A 72 -1.99 12.26 -7.49
N SER A 73 -1.05 11.35 -7.77
CA SER A 73 0.38 11.67 -7.84
C SER A 73 0.67 12.78 -8.87
N PHE A 74 0.04 12.73 -10.05
CA PHE A 74 0.14 13.81 -11.05
C PHE A 74 -0.48 15.13 -10.58
N ILE A 75 -1.65 15.08 -9.94
CA ILE A 75 -2.31 16.28 -9.40
C ILE A 75 -1.41 16.95 -8.35
N TRP A 76 -0.81 16.17 -7.45
CA TRP A 76 0.14 16.68 -6.46
C TRP A 76 1.40 17.26 -7.11
N LEU A 77 1.96 16.58 -8.12
CA LEU A 77 3.12 17.07 -8.87
C LEU A 77 2.85 18.44 -9.50
N ILE A 78 1.72 18.58 -10.20
CA ILE A 78 1.28 19.84 -10.81
C ILE A 78 1.02 20.91 -9.74
N GLY A 79 0.29 20.57 -8.68
CA GLY A 79 -0.05 21.51 -7.61
C GLY A 79 1.18 22.10 -6.93
N ILE A 80 2.14 21.27 -6.55
CA ILE A 80 3.39 21.71 -5.91
C ILE A 80 4.22 22.57 -6.88
N SER A 81 4.22 22.23 -8.17
CA SER A 81 4.95 22.96 -9.20
C SER A 81 4.42 24.38 -9.44
N ILE A 82 3.19 24.67 -9.03
CA ILE A 82 2.60 26.02 -9.10
C ILE A 82 2.81 26.73 -7.76
N ILE A 83 2.56 26.03 -6.65
CA ILE A 83 2.59 26.61 -5.30
C ILE A 83 4.00 27.06 -4.92
N VAL A 84 5.03 26.25 -5.18
CA VAL A 84 6.41 26.57 -4.75
C VAL A 84 6.93 27.84 -5.44
N PRO A 85 6.92 27.98 -6.78
CA PRO A 85 7.36 29.21 -7.43
C PRO A 85 6.53 30.44 -7.03
N ALA A 86 5.22 30.28 -6.84
CA ALA A 86 4.36 31.38 -6.41
C ALA A 86 4.77 31.91 -5.02
N ILE A 87 5.10 31.02 -4.08
CA ILE A 87 5.58 31.42 -2.75
C ILE A 87 6.91 32.17 -2.86
N MET A 88 7.86 31.68 -3.66
CA MET A 88 9.18 32.32 -3.81
C MET A 88 9.09 33.73 -4.43
N LEU A 89 8.19 33.92 -5.40
CA LEU A 89 7.93 35.24 -6.00
C LEU A 89 7.24 36.18 -5.00
N LEU A 90 6.29 35.68 -4.22
CA LEU A 90 5.54 36.48 -3.23
C LEU A 90 6.36 36.82 -1.99
N SER A 91 7.34 35.99 -1.61
CA SER A 91 8.25 36.29 -0.50
C SER A 91 9.32 37.30 -0.87
N GLY A 92 9.47 37.64 -2.16
CA GLY A 92 10.53 38.50 -2.67
C GLY A 92 11.90 37.84 -2.64
N GLU A 93 11.97 36.51 -2.49
CA GLU A 93 13.23 35.77 -2.59
C GLU A 93 13.79 35.76 -4.01
N ILE A 94 12.91 35.84 -5.00
CA ILE A 94 13.24 35.82 -6.43
C ILE A 94 12.40 36.88 -7.14
N ASP A 95 13.04 37.65 -8.02
CA ASP A 95 12.37 38.59 -8.91
C ASP A 95 11.97 37.94 -10.25
N PHE A 96 11.01 38.54 -10.94
CA PHE A 96 10.56 38.05 -12.25
C PHE A 96 11.48 38.54 -13.39
N ASP A 97 12.77 38.29 -13.27
CA ASP A 97 13.80 38.62 -14.25
C ASP A 97 14.42 37.36 -14.88
N SER A 98 15.42 37.52 -15.74
CA SER A 98 16.05 36.38 -16.43
C SER A 98 16.71 35.38 -15.48
N GLU A 99 17.30 35.87 -14.39
CA GLU A 99 17.98 35.02 -13.41
C GLU A 99 16.97 34.24 -12.58
N GLY A 100 15.92 34.92 -12.09
CA GLY A 100 14.83 34.29 -11.34
C GLY A 100 14.07 33.25 -12.15
N ILE A 101 13.79 33.53 -13.43
CA ILE A 101 13.17 32.55 -14.34
C ILE A 101 14.06 31.32 -14.52
N MET A 102 15.39 31.50 -14.66
CA MET A 102 16.32 30.39 -14.80
C MET A 102 16.38 29.52 -13.53
N VAL A 103 16.41 30.15 -12.35
CA VAL A 103 16.40 29.44 -11.06
C VAL A 103 15.13 28.63 -10.88
N ILE A 104 13.96 29.24 -11.09
CA ILE A 104 12.65 28.55 -11.01
C ILE A 104 12.59 27.41 -12.02
N GLY A 105 13.02 27.65 -13.26
CA GLY A 105 13.07 26.66 -14.31
C GLY A 105 13.93 25.45 -13.94
N GLY A 106 15.11 25.68 -13.36
CA GLY A 106 16.01 24.63 -12.89
C GLY A 106 15.38 23.76 -11.79
N ILE A 107 14.77 24.38 -10.77
CA ILE A 107 14.08 23.68 -9.67
C ILE A 107 12.93 22.83 -10.23
N LEU A 108 12.09 23.41 -11.10
CA LEU A 108 10.97 22.69 -11.70
C LEU A 108 11.46 21.54 -12.58
N ALA A 109 12.51 21.72 -13.37
CA ALA A 109 13.04 20.65 -14.22
C ALA A 109 13.49 19.44 -13.40
N VAL A 110 14.22 19.65 -12.30
CA VAL A 110 14.65 18.56 -11.40
C VAL A 110 13.46 17.93 -10.68
N PHE A 111 12.52 18.75 -10.18
CA PHE A 111 11.33 18.26 -9.50
C PHE A 111 10.43 17.42 -10.41
N TRP A 112 10.17 17.88 -11.63
CA TRP A 112 9.42 17.13 -12.63
C TRP A 112 10.17 15.88 -13.09
N GLY A 113 11.47 15.97 -13.35
CA GLY A 113 12.28 14.83 -13.78
C GLY A 113 12.25 13.70 -12.76
N THR A 114 12.50 14.02 -11.49
CA THR A 114 12.44 13.05 -10.39
C THR A 114 11.02 12.56 -10.14
N GLY A 115 10.03 13.46 -10.08
CA GLY A 115 8.62 13.12 -9.86
C GLY A 115 8.06 12.17 -10.92
N LEU A 116 8.29 12.46 -12.20
CA LEU A 116 7.89 11.58 -13.29
C LEU A 116 8.59 10.22 -13.22
N LEU A 117 9.89 10.19 -12.93
CA LEU A 117 10.63 8.95 -12.77
C LEU A 117 10.02 8.07 -11.68
N PHE A 118 9.68 8.62 -10.51
CA PHE A 118 9.01 7.86 -9.45
C PHE A 118 7.62 7.38 -9.86
N ILE A 119 6.83 8.21 -10.54
CA ILE A 119 5.48 7.84 -11.00
C ILE A 119 5.52 6.73 -12.04
N PHE A 120 6.49 6.76 -12.96
CA PHE A 120 6.60 5.76 -14.03
C PHE A 120 7.28 4.47 -13.58
N LYS A 121 8.23 4.53 -12.63
CA LYS A 121 8.83 3.33 -12.03
C LYS A 121 7.85 2.53 -11.18
N LYS A 122 6.83 3.18 -10.59
CA LYS A 122 5.77 2.47 -9.86
C LYS A 122 4.98 1.55 -10.79
N GLY A 123 5.05 0.25 -10.53
CA GLY A 123 4.31 -0.77 -11.27
C GLY A 123 4.93 -1.09 -12.63
N ALA A 124 6.22 -1.43 -12.66
CA ALA A 124 6.74 -2.21 -13.78
C ALA A 124 6.06 -3.58 -13.76
N ASN A 125 5.80 -4.14 -14.94
CA ASN A 125 5.43 -5.55 -15.01
C ASN A 125 6.69 -6.35 -14.70
N GLU A 126 6.56 -7.26 -13.75
CA GLU A 126 7.55 -8.27 -13.44
C GLU A 126 6.96 -9.64 -13.82
N PRO A 127 7.78 -10.62 -14.19
CA PRO A 127 7.29 -11.97 -14.40
C PRO A 127 6.66 -12.50 -13.11
N ASP A 128 5.48 -13.11 -13.24
CA ASP A 128 4.89 -13.86 -12.14
C ASP A 128 5.78 -15.06 -11.82
N TRP A 129 5.85 -15.42 -10.54
CA TRP A 129 6.63 -16.58 -10.11
C TRP A 129 6.10 -17.16 -8.81
N ASP A 130 6.29 -18.47 -8.64
CA ASP A 130 5.93 -19.17 -7.42
C ASP A 130 7.18 -19.48 -6.59
N GLY A 131 6.98 -19.59 -5.28
CA GLY A 131 8.03 -19.99 -4.37
C GLY A 131 7.50 -20.50 -3.03
N ILE A 132 8.40 -21.05 -2.23
CA ILE A 132 8.11 -21.56 -0.89
C ILE A 132 8.91 -20.76 0.12
N VAL A 133 8.28 -20.35 1.22
CA VAL A 133 8.97 -19.73 2.35
C VAL A 133 9.90 -20.77 2.97
N LYS A 134 11.22 -20.58 2.81
CA LYS A 134 12.22 -21.55 3.25
C LYS A 134 12.79 -21.24 4.63
N ASP A 135 12.97 -19.97 4.93
CA ASP A 135 13.61 -19.53 6.16
C ASP A 135 13.14 -18.11 6.53
N LYS A 136 13.37 -17.73 7.78
CA LYS A 136 12.99 -16.44 8.35
C LYS A 136 14.06 -15.98 9.33
N LYS A 137 14.58 -14.77 9.18
CA LYS A 137 15.60 -14.21 10.08
C LYS A 137 15.25 -12.83 10.57
N VAL A 138 15.75 -12.49 11.76
CA VAL A 138 15.67 -11.16 12.34
C VAL A 138 17.09 -10.68 12.57
N PHE A 139 17.43 -9.54 12.01
CA PHE A 139 18.73 -8.90 12.19
C PHE A 139 18.57 -7.62 13.00
N GLN A 140 19.48 -7.41 13.95
CA GLN A 140 19.64 -6.12 14.60
C GLN A 140 20.60 -5.27 13.77
N LYS A 141 20.15 -4.09 13.35
CA LYS A 141 20.92 -3.16 12.53
C LYS A 141 20.98 -1.80 13.17
N THR A 142 21.98 -1.04 12.78
CA THR A 142 22.15 0.36 13.17
C THR A 142 22.22 1.23 11.92
N ARG A 143 21.66 2.44 11.99
CA ARG A 143 21.86 3.47 10.96
C ARG A 143 22.14 4.81 11.60
N ARG A 144 22.98 5.62 10.96
CA ARG A 144 23.21 7.00 11.37
C ARG A 144 22.08 7.88 10.84
N LYS A 145 21.43 8.61 11.73
CA LYS A 145 20.45 9.65 11.41
C LYS A 145 20.94 10.98 11.94
N LYS A 146 20.35 12.06 11.41
CA LYS A 146 20.47 13.40 11.98
C LYS A 146 19.10 13.78 12.52
N ASP A 147 19.07 14.40 13.70
CA ASP A 147 17.85 14.99 14.23
C ASP A 147 17.49 16.29 13.48
N SER A 148 16.41 16.93 13.89
CA SER A 148 15.95 18.20 13.33
C SER A 148 16.95 19.35 13.51
N GLU A 149 17.89 19.23 14.46
CA GLU A 149 18.94 20.20 14.75
C GLU A 149 20.26 19.86 14.02
N GLY A 150 20.26 18.78 13.23
CA GLY A 150 21.41 18.34 12.44
C GLY A 150 22.44 17.51 13.24
N LYS A 151 22.18 17.22 14.52
CA LYS A 151 23.06 16.41 15.36
C LYS A 151 22.92 14.94 14.98
N ALA A 152 24.06 14.30 14.72
CA ALA A 152 24.09 12.90 14.33
C ALA A 152 23.85 11.98 15.54
N TYR A 153 22.97 11.00 15.38
CA TYR A 153 22.73 9.93 16.34
C TYR A 153 22.65 8.57 15.63
N THR A 154 22.91 7.50 16.38
CA THR A 154 22.74 6.13 15.89
C THR A 154 21.37 5.62 16.29
N GLU A 155 20.59 5.18 15.32
CA GLU A 155 19.29 4.54 15.53
C GLU A 155 19.46 3.02 15.36
N GLU A 156 19.05 2.27 16.38
CA GLU A 156 18.91 0.82 16.30
C GLU A 156 17.54 0.45 15.72
N TYR A 157 17.52 -0.52 14.82
CA TYR A 157 16.29 -1.06 14.24
C TYR A 157 16.43 -2.54 13.95
N LYS A 158 15.28 -3.24 13.93
CA LYS A 158 15.19 -4.63 13.51
C LYS A 158 14.88 -4.71 12.04
N GLU A 159 15.58 -5.58 11.32
CA GLU A 159 15.22 -5.97 9.96
C GLU A 159 14.72 -7.41 10.00
N PHE A 160 13.47 -7.59 9.61
CA PHE A 160 12.81 -8.88 9.46
C PHE A 160 12.93 -9.33 8.01
N ILE A 161 13.41 -10.55 7.79
CA ILE A 161 13.60 -11.12 6.46
C ILE A 161 12.85 -12.45 6.35
N VAL A 162 12.02 -12.57 5.32
CA VAL A 162 11.42 -13.83 4.87
C VAL A 162 12.14 -14.27 3.60
N TYR A 163 12.75 -15.45 3.64
CA TYR A 163 13.46 -16.03 2.50
C TYR A 163 12.52 -16.94 1.72
N ILE A 164 12.26 -16.58 0.46
CA ILE A 164 11.36 -17.31 -0.43
C ILE A 164 12.21 -17.99 -1.50
N ARG A 165 12.21 -19.32 -1.53
CA ARG A 165 12.88 -20.10 -2.58
C ARG A 165 11.95 -20.19 -3.78
N LYS A 166 12.36 -19.61 -4.89
CA LYS A 166 11.66 -19.69 -6.17
C LYS A 166 11.77 -21.10 -6.77
N GLN A 167 10.90 -21.42 -7.73
CA GLN A 167 10.95 -22.68 -8.47
C GLN A 167 12.30 -22.92 -9.18
N ASN A 168 12.98 -21.86 -9.61
CA ASN A 168 14.31 -21.94 -10.23
C ASN A 168 15.47 -22.04 -9.21
N ASN A 169 15.18 -22.29 -7.93
CA ASN A 169 16.11 -22.32 -6.79
C ASN A 169 16.73 -20.98 -6.37
N ASP A 170 16.43 -19.88 -7.05
CA ASP A 170 16.86 -18.56 -6.57
C ASP A 170 16.17 -18.20 -5.26
N ILE A 171 16.88 -17.49 -4.40
CA ILE A 171 16.34 -17.00 -3.13
C ILE A 171 15.93 -15.54 -3.31
N PHE A 172 14.65 -15.26 -3.04
CA PHE A 172 14.13 -13.91 -2.91
C PHE A 172 14.09 -13.51 -1.44
N GLU A 173 14.59 -12.31 -1.12
CA GLU A 173 14.59 -11.77 0.24
C GLU A 173 13.49 -10.72 0.38
N LEU A 174 12.43 -11.05 1.13
CA LEU A 174 11.41 -10.08 1.50
C LEU A 174 11.81 -9.43 2.83
N LYS A 175 12.27 -8.17 2.76
CA LYS A 175 12.78 -7.41 3.91
C LYS A 175 11.78 -6.35 4.37
N ASP A 176 11.60 -6.23 5.67
CA ASP A 176 10.82 -5.18 6.33
C ASP A 176 11.44 -4.74 7.65
N GLU A 177 11.20 -3.48 8.03
CA GLU A 177 11.47 -3.00 9.41
C GLU A 177 10.31 -3.33 10.36
N ASP A 178 9.12 -3.63 9.82
CA ASP A 178 7.92 -4.01 10.55
C ASP A 178 7.72 -5.54 10.53
N SER A 179 7.27 -6.12 11.64
CA SER A 179 7.16 -7.57 11.77
C SER A 179 5.93 -8.16 11.08
N ALA A 180 4.94 -7.37 10.65
CA ALA A 180 3.63 -7.91 10.28
C ALA A 180 3.69 -8.94 9.13
N ARG A 181 4.48 -8.68 8.08
CA ARG A 181 4.66 -9.68 6.99
C ARG A 181 5.52 -10.86 7.42
N TYR A 182 6.49 -10.61 8.29
CA TYR A 182 7.29 -11.67 8.88
C TYR A 182 6.39 -12.59 9.71
N ASP A 183 5.54 -12.07 10.58
CA ASP A 183 4.65 -12.87 11.45
C ASP A 183 3.57 -13.59 10.65
N TYR A 184 3.12 -13.01 9.53
CA TYR A 184 2.09 -13.59 8.67
C TYR A 184 2.54 -14.82 7.86
N PHE A 185 3.76 -14.80 7.33
CA PHE A 185 4.26 -15.91 6.52
C PHE A 185 4.92 -16.98 7.40
N ASN A 186 4.50 -18.23 7.23
CA ASN A 186 5.07 -19.40 7.89
C ASN A 186 6.05 -20.13 6.97
N ILE A 187 7.03 -20.80 7.58
CA ILE A 187 7.94 -21.69 6.83
C ILE A 187 7.10 -22.82 6.23
N GLY A 188 7.28 -23.05 4.92
CA GLY A 188 6.49 -24.02 4.16
C GLY A 188 5.31 -23.40 3.39
N ASP A 189 4.94 -22.14 3.66
CA ASP A 189 3.89 -21.47 2.89
C ASP A 189 4.27 -21.42 1.40
N TYR A 190 3.34 -21.85 0.54
CA TYR A 190 3.46 -21.72 -0.90
C TYR A 190 2.90 -20.38 -1.35
N LEU A 191 3.72 -19.59 -2.04
CA LEU A 191 3.43 -18.22 -2.42
C LEU A 191 3.46 -18.05 -3.94
N HIS A 192 2.54 -17.24 -4.45
CA HIS A 192 2.55 -16.74 -5.82
C HIS A 192 2.79 -15.23 -5.80
N TYR A 193 3.79 -14.78 -6.55
CA TYR A 193 4.04 -13.37 -6.77
C TYR A 193 3.31 -12.90 -8.03
N HIS A 194 2.34 -12.02 -7.83
CA HIS A 194 1.64 -11.32 -8.91
C HIS A 194 2.45 -10.10 -9.34
N GLY A 195 3.27 -10.21 -10.38
CA GLY A 195 4.12 -9.17 -10.94
C GLY A 195 3.40 -8.21 -11.89
N VAL A 196 2.08 -8.35 -12.08
CA VAL A 196 1.30 -7.40 -12.87
C VAL A 196 1.33 -6.00 -12.23
N LYS A 197 1.57 -4.98 -13.07
CA LYS A 197 1.78 -3.56 -12.72
C LYS A 197 0.93 -2.98 -11.58
N TYR A 198 -0.34 -3.38 -11.46
CA TYR A 198 -1.28 -2.82 -10.49
C TYR A 198 -1.44 -3.67 -9.21
N LEU A 199 -0.70 -4.78 -9.07
CA LEU A 199 -0.85 -5.73 -7.98
C LEU A 199 0.46 -5.91 -7.19
N ASN A 200 1.58 -6.28 -7.85
CA ASN A 200 2.91 -6.50 -7.24
C ASN A 200 2.82 -7.10 -5.82
N TYR A 201 2.17 -8.25 -5.68
CA TYR A 201 1.71 -8.80 -4.40
C TYR A 201 2.08 -10.27 -4.22
N PHE A 202 2.43 -10.65 -2.99
CA PHE A 202 2.62 -12.04 -2.59
C PHE A 202 1.32 -12.61 -2.06
N GLU A 203 0.71 -13.51 -2.82
CA GLU A 203 -0.45 -14.27 -2.39
C GLU A 203 -0.01 -15.62 -1.80
N LYS A 204 -0.63 -16.00 -0.68
CA LYS A 204 -0.43 -17.30 -0.03
C LYS A 204 -1.45 -18.30 -0.57
N TYR A 205 -1.03 -19.53 -0.86
CA TYR A 205 -1.93 -20.54 -1.44
C TYR A 205 -2.99 -21.03 -0.46
N ASP A 206 -2.57 -21.44 0.73
CA ASP A 206 -3.46 -21.91 1.79
C ASP A 206 -3.63 -20.81 2.83
N LYS A 207 -4.83 -20.23 2.91
CA LYS A 207 -5.18 -19.17 3.87
C LYS A 207 -6.13 -19.69 4.94
N SER A 208 -6.40 -21.00 4.98
CA SER A 208 -7.42 -21.59 5.85
C SER A 208 -7.13 -21.41 7.34
N LEU A 209 -5.85 -21.33 7.71
CA LEU A 209 -5.41 -21.12 9.09
C LEU A 209 -5.15 -19.65 9.42
N ASP A 210 -5.33 -18.74 8.46
CA ASP A 210 -5.12 -17.33 8.68
C ASP A 210 -6.39 -16.68 9.26
N THR A 211 -6.21 -15.69 10.14
CA THR A 211 -7.30 -14.83 10.65
C THR A 211 -7.27 -13.44 10.04
N ILE A 212 -6.19 -13.11 9.33
CA ILE A 212 -5.95 -11.84 8.68
C ILE A 212 -5.47 -12.04 7.25
N ILE A 213 -5.62 -11.01 6.42
CA ILE A 213 -5.05 -10.95 5.08
C ILE A 213 -4.57 -9.53 4.78
N PHE A 214 -3.48 -9.39 4.04
CA PHE A 214 -3.03 -8.08 3.59
C PHE A 214 -3.81 -7.64 2.36
N CYS A 215 -4.28 -6.39 2.36
CA CYS A 215 -4.81 -5.79 1.14
C CYS A 215 -3.71 -5.67 0.09
N ALA A 216 -3.91 -6.29 -1.07
CA ALA A 216 -2.93 -6.29 -2.13
C ALA A 216 -2.62 -4.88 -2.69
N SER A 217 -3.56 -3.94 -2.57
CA SER A 217 -3.40 -2.56 -3.06
C SER A 217 -2.78 -1.59 -2.06
N CYS A 218 -3.19 -1.62 -0.79
CA CYS A 218 -2.76 -0.61 0.21
C CYS A 218 -2.02 -1.19 1.42
N ARG A 219 -1.79 -2.52 1.44
CA ARG A 219 -1.09 -3.26 2.52
C ARG A 219 -1.71 -3.14 3.90
N ASN A 220 -2.95 -2.66 3.98
CA ASN A 220 -3.70 -2.69 5.24
C ASN A 220 -3.95 -4.15 5.66
N ILE A 221 -3.78 -4.44 6.94
CA ILE A 221 -4.19 -5.71 7.53
C ILE A 221 -5.72 -5.70 7.59
N CYS A 222 -6.34 -6.71 6.99
CA CYS A 222 -7.79 -6.91 6.97
C CYS A 222 -8.13 -8.22 7.66
N ASP A 223 -9.37 -8.34 8.14
CA ASP A 223 -9.87 -9.61 8.62
C ASP A 223 -10.07 -10.56 7.44
N ILE A 224 -9.74 -11.84 7.60
CA ILE A 224 -9.84 -12.84 6.52
C ILE A 224 -11.30 -13.03 6.04
N ARG A 225 -12.29 -12.66 6.85
CA ARG A 225 -13.73 -12.71 6.48
C ARG A 225 -14.15 -11.54 5.59
N ASP A 226 -13.33 -10.50 5.46
CA ASP A 226 -13.67 -9.33 4.66
C ASP A 226 -13.55 -9.66 3.16
N ASN A 227 -14.51 -9.26 2.32
CA ASN A 227 -14.40 -9.37 0.86
C ASN A 227 -13.61 -8.21 0.25
N TYR A 228 -13.68 -7.03 0.88
CA TYR A 228 -13.07 -5.79 0.43
C TYR A 228 -12.33 -5.09 1.58
N CYS A 229 -11.21 -4.45 1.26
CA CYS A 229 -10.45 -3.66 2.22
C CYS A 229 -11.23 -2.42 2.68
N GLU A 230 -11.45 -2.28 3.97
CA GLU A 230 -12.18 -1.14 4.55
C GLU A 230 -11.47 0.21 4.38
N ARG A 231 -10.16 0.19 4.13
CA ARG A 231 -9.33 1.40 3.93
C ARG A 231 -9.38 1.91 2.49
N CYS A 232 -9.22 1.05 1.50
CA CYS A 232 -9.11 1.46 0.09
C CYS A 232 -10.26 0.98 -0.82
N GLY A 233 -11.12 0.08 -0.34
CA GLY A 233 -12.27 -0.46 -1.09
C GLY A 233 -11.89 -1.45 -2.19
N CYS A 234 -10.66 -1.96 -2.19
CA CYS A 234 -10.24 -2.99 -3.13
C CYS A 234 -10.67 -4.36 -2.65
N ILE A 235 -11.05 -5.23 -3.59
CA ILE A 235 -11.28 -6.65 -3.31
C ILE A 235 -10.03 -7.25 -2.65
N LEU A 236 -10.24 -8.16 -1.72
CA LEU A 236 -9.19 -8.95 -1.09
C LEU A 236 -8.99 -10.27 -1.85
N LEU A 237 -7.80 -10.85 -1.72
CA LEU A 237 -7.39 -12.06 -2.43
C LEU A 237 -7.52 -13.29 -1.52
N ASN A 238 -8.70 -13.49 -0.94
CA ASN A 238 -8.98 -14.58 -0.02
C ASN A 238 -9.10 -15.91 -0.78
#